data_AF-A0A3N5LBU8-F1
#
_entry.id   AF-A0A3N5LBU8-F1
#
_cell.length_a   1.000
_cell.length_b   1.000
_cell.length_c   1.000
_cell.angle_alpha   90.00
_cell.angle_beta   90.00
_cell.angle_gamma   90.00
#
_symmetry.space_group_name_H-M   'P 1'
#
loop_
_entity.id
_entity.type
_entity.pdbx_description
1 polymer ?
#
loop_
_entity_poly.entity_id
_entity_poly.type
_entity_poly.pdbx_seq_one_letter_code
_entity_poly.pdbx_strand_id
1 'polypeptide(L)'
;MKLNTFKTLLRNSKNIGKVFLLAVLLTVYITGCSSKDEELGVGPVTEIKLASIDKNLVTKGEQIFTSKCSACHKMNERLVGPPLKDITKRRKPEWIMNMILNPQQMTQENAIAKELFATYLIQMTFQDVSHDDARALLEYFRANDEGLSQTSK
;
A
#
# COMPACT_ATOMS: atom_id res chain seq x y z
N MET A 1 62.38 -4.23 33.70
CA MET A 1 61.42 -3.09 33.68
C MET A 1 60.16 -3.54 32.92
N LYS A 2 59.07 -3.80 33.65
CA LYS A 2 57.64 -3.91 33.23
C LYS A 2 57.23 -4.93 32.14
N LEU A 3 57.34 -6.23 32.42
CA LEU A 3 56.32 -7.20 31.98
C LEU A 3 55.17 -7.14 33.00
N ASN A 4 54.14 -6.31 32.81
CA ASN A 4 52.90 -6.41 33.62
C ASN A 4 51.70 -5.59 33.10
N THR A 5 51.63 -5.24 31.82
CA THR A 5 50.55 -4.37 31.32
C THR A 5 49.48 -5.07 30.49
N PHE A 6 49.65 -6.36 30.15
CA PHE A 6 48.70 -7.05 29.24
C PHE A 6 47.59 -7.85 29.92
N LYS A 7 47.61 -8.00 31.26
CA LYS A 7 46.60 -8.80 31.99
C LYS A 7 45.39 -8.02 32.52
N THR A 8 45.26 -6.74 32.22
CA THR A 8 44.12 -5.92 32.69
C THR A 8 42.99 -5.78 31.66
N LEU A 9 43.18 -6.25 30.41
CA LEU A 9 42.18 -6.11 29.33
C LEU A 9 41.33 -7.37 29.06
N LEU A 10 41.41 -8.41 29.88
CA LEU A 10 40.60 -9.63 29.74
C LEU A 10 39.87 -10.00 31.04
N ARG A 11 39.24 -9.02 31.68
CA ARG A 11 38.43 -9.26 32.88
C ARG A 11 37.05 -8.60 32.79
N ASN A 12 36.26 -8.89 31.74
CA ASN A 12 34.80 -8.96 31.87
C ASN A 12 34.04 -9.52 30.63
N SER A 13 34.49 -10.60 30.00
CA SER A 13 33.84 -11.09 28.76
C SER A 13 32.46 -11.75 28.96
N LYS A 14 32.00 -11.97 30.21
CA LYS A 14 30.74 -12.70 30.48
C LYS A 14 29.48 -11.83 30.46
N ASN A 15 29.62 -10.51 30.56
CA ASN A 15 28.48 -9.57 30.55
C ASN A 15 28.36 -8.75 29.26
N ILE A 16 29.41 -8.68 28.45
CA ILE A 16 29.40 -7.95 27.17
C ILE A 16 28.43 -8.58 26.16
N GLY A 17 28.32 -9.91 26.13
CA GLY A 17 27.34 -10.60 25.26
C GLY A 17 25.88 -10.31 25.62
N LYS A 18 25.55 -10.16 26.91
CA LYS A 18 24.19 -9.80 27.36
C LYS A 18 23.86 -8.33 27.10
N VAL A 19 24.82 -7.43 27.26
CA VAL A 19 24.66 -6.00 26.96
C VAL A 19 24.50 -5.76 25.46
N PHE A 20 25.21 -6.51 24.61
CA PHE A 20 25.02 -6.44 23.15
C PHE A 20 23.67 -7.02 22.71
N LEU A 21 23.21 -8.13 23.30
CA LEU A 21 21.90 -8.71 22.97
C LEU A 21 20.72 -7.82 23.41
N LEU A 22 20.83 -7.18 24.59
CA LEU A 22 19.82 -6.23 25.10
C LEU A 22 19.79 -4.92 24.32
N ALA A 23 20.94 -4.42 23.86
CA ALA A 23 21.01 -3.19 23.05
C ALA A 23 20.43 -3.41 21.63
N VAL A 24 20.62 -4.58 21.02
CA VAL A 24 20.04 -4.92 19.71
C VAL A 24 18.52 -5.16 19.81
N LEU A 25 18.02 -5.71 20.91
CA LEU A 25 16.57 -5.84 21.15
C LEU A 25 15.90 -4.48 21.42
N LEU A 26 16.61 -3.51 22.00
CA LEU A 26 16.07 -2.17 22.26
C LEU A 26 16.04 -1.28 20.99
N THR A 27 16.99 -1.45 20.05
CA THR A 27 16.99 -0.69 18.79
C THR A 27 15.98 -1.22 17.77
N VAL A 28 15.65 -2.52 17.79
CA VAL A 28 14.60 -3.12 16.94
C VAL A 28 13.19 -2.68 17.35
N TYR A 29 12.99 -2.24 18.59
CA TYR A 29 11.67 -1.83 19.10
C TYR A 29 11.23 -0.41 18.66
N ILE A 30 12.13 0.44 18.18
CA ILE A 30 11.80 1.85 17.86
C ILE A 30 11.47 2.07 16.37
N THR A 31 11.80 1.13 15.48
CA THR A 31 11.65 1.29 14.01
C THR A 31 10.33 0.78 13.43
N GLY A 32 9.33 0.43 14.25
CA GLY A 32 8.08 -0.20 13.81
C GLY A 32 6.89 0.71 13.50
N CYS A 33 7.02 2.04 13.50
CA CYS A 33 5.89 2.93 13.17
C CYS A 33 5.83 3.18 11.66
N SER A 34 4.99 2.42 10.95
CA SER A 34 4.53 2.77 9.60
C SER A 34 3.80 4.12 9.63
N SER A 35 4.14 5.04 8.72
CA SER A 35 3.48 6.35 8.67
C SER A 35 2.07 6.24 8.08
N LYS A 36 1.15 7.10 8.52
CA LYS A 36 -0.25 7.12 8.03
C LYS A 36 -0.31 7.21 6.50
N ASP A 37 0.54 8.03 5.89
CA ASP A 37 0.57 8.24 4.44
C ASP A 37 1.15 7.04 3.69
N GLU A 38 1.98 6.22 4.33
CA GLU A 38 2.45 4.97 3.75
C GLU A 38 1.32 3.94 3.67
N GLU A 39 0.50 3.86 4.74
CA GLU A 39 -0.62 2.91 4.80
C GLU A 39 -1.85 3.33 4.00
N LEU A 40 -2.24 4.60 4.07
CA LEU A 40 -3.47 5.14 3.46
C LEU A 40 -3.22 5.81 2.11
N GLY A 41 -1.96 5.98 1.71
CA GLY A 41 -1.60 6.80 0.56
C GLY A 41 -1.65 8.30 0.88
N VAL A 42 -1.25 9.08 -0.11
CA VAL A 42 -1.18 10.54 -0.08
C VAL A 42 -2.38 11.12 -0.84
N GLY A 43 -3.31 11.73 -0.11
CA GLY A 43 -4.49 12.33 -0.71
C GLY A 43 -5.58 12.73 0.30
N PRO A 44 -6.74 13.16 -0.20
CA PRO A 44 -7.81 13.71 0.64
C PRO A 44 -8.56 12.65 1.46
N VAL A 45 -8.41 11.36 1.14
CA VAL A 45 -9.17 10.29 1.78
C VAL A 45 -8.41 9.75 2.98
N THR A 46 -8.97 9.96 4.18
CA THR A 46 -8.30 9.60 5.44
C THR A 46 -9.07 8.58 6.29
N GLU A 47 -10.33 8.32 5.95
CA GLU A 47 -11.19 7.32 6.60
C GLU A 47 -12.29 6.90 5.62
N ILE A 48 -12.56 5.59 5.53
CA ILE A 48 -13.72 5.04 4.83
C ILE A 48 -14.46 4.07 5.74
N LYS A 49 -15.77 4.29 5.89
CA LYS A 49 -16.67 3.34 6.58
C LYS A 49 -17.28 2.40 5.57
N LEU A 50 -16.89 1.12 5.65
CA LEU A 50 -17.45 0.07 4.82
C LEU A 50 -18.60 -0.65 5.54
N ALA A 51 -19.66 -0.93 4.79
CA ALA A 51 -20.78 -1.76 5.20
C ALA A 51 -20.90 -2.97 4.25
N SER A 52 -22.05 -3.65 4.28
CA SER A 52 -22.40 -4.64 3.26
C SER A 52 -22.31 -4.04 1.85
N ILE A 53 -21.97 -4.87 0.86
CA ILE A 53 -21.85 -4.45 -0.53
C ILE A 53 -23.14 -3.78 -1.03
N ASP A 54 -23.02 -2.56 -1.52
CA ASP A 54 -24.10 -1.82 -2.18
C ASP A 54 -24.11 -2.09 -3.69
N LYS A 55 -25.13 -2.80 -4.16
CA LYS A 55 -25.28 -3.17 -5.58
C LYS A 55 -25.37 -1.97 -6.52
N ASN A 56 -25.97 -0.86 -6.08
CA ASN A 56 -26.08 0.34 -6.93
C ASN A 56 -24.70 0.97 -7.15
N LEU A 57 -23.89 1.04 -6.08
CA LEU A 57 -22.51 1.50 -6.18
C LEU A 57 -21.65 0.56 -7.03
N VAL A 58 -21.86 -0.76 -6.94
CA VAL A 58 -21.17 -1.74 -7.81
C VAL A 58 -21.48 -1.46 -9.27
N THR A 59 -22.75 -1.34 -9.65
CA THR A 59 -23.14 -1.06 -11.04
C THR A 59 -22.58 0.27 -11.53
N LYS A 60 -22.64 1.33 -10.71
CA LYS A 60 -22.05 2.62 -11.04
C LYS A 60 -20.52 2.50 -11.23
N GLY A 61 -19.85 1.82 -10.31
CA GLY A 61 -18.40 1.60 -10.35
C GLY A 61 -17.96 0.81 -11.59
N GLU A 62 -18.72 -0.19 -12.00
CA GLU A 62 -18.45 -0.98 -13.21
C GLU A 62 -18.53 -0.12 -14.49
N GLN A 63 -19.53 0.75 -14.59
CA GLN A 63 -19.67 1.68 -15.72
C GLN A 63 -18.50 2.67 -15.78
N ILE A 64 -18.09 3.21 -14.64
CA ILE A 64 -16.93 4.10 -14.53
C ILE A 64 -15.65 3.34 -14.89
N PHE A 65 -15.47 2.13 -14.37
CA PHE A 65 -14.30 1.30 -14.66
C PHE A 65 -14.19 1.03 -16.16
N THR A 66 -15.30 0.66 -16.79
CA THR A 66 -15.37 0.37 -18.23
C THR A 66 -14.97 1.60 -19.05
N SER A 67 -15.48 2.78 -18.71
CA SER A 67 -15.23 4.02 -19.46
C SER A 67 -13.85 4.64 -19.19
N LYS A 68 -13.32 4.55 -17.96
CA LYS A 68 -12.13 5.32 -17.53
C LYS A 68 -10.91 4.49 -17.17
N CYS A 69 -11.05 3.18 -16.91
CA CYS A 69 -9.97 2.37 -16.35
C CYS A 69 -9.61 1.15 -17.21
N SER A 70 -10.59 0.58 -17.93
CA SER A 70 -10.47 -0.69 -18.65
C SER A 70 -9.45 -0.70 -19.79
N ALA A 71 -9.11 0.49 -20.32
CA ALA A 71 -8.06 0.66 -21.32
C ALA A 71 -6.65 0.37 -20.77
N CYS A 72 -6.46 0.48 -19.46
CA CYS A 72 -5.16 0.29 -18.82
C CYS A 72 -5.13 -0.89 -17.84
N HIS A 73 -6.27 -1.21 -17.22
CA HIS A 73 -6.36 -2.23 -16.19
C HIS A 73 -7.29 -3.38 -16.57
N LYS A 74 -6.87 -4.59 -16.22
CA LYS A 74 -7.70 -5.79 -16.18
C LYS A 74 -7.73 -6.35 -14.77
N MET A 75 -8.70 -7.21 -14.48
CA MET A 75 -8.77 -7.84 -13.16
C MET A 75 -7.64 -8.86 -12.99
N ASN A 76 -7.48 -9.79 -13.94
CA ASN A 76 -6.64 -10.96 -13.73
C ASN A 76 -5.25 -10.88 -14.36
N GLU A 77 -5.01 -9.93 -15.25
CA GLU A 77 -3.76 -9.85 -16.01
C GLU A 77 -3.21 -8.43 -16.09
N ARG A 78 -1.92 -8.32 -16.38
CA ARG A 78 -1.27 -7.06 -16.72
C ARG A 78 -1.67 -6.65 -18.12
N LEU A 79 -2.04 -5.37 -18.29
CA LEU A 79 -2.22 -4.74 -19.59
C LEU A 79 -1.23 -3.59 -19.73
N VAL A 80 -1.63 -2.38 -19.33
CA VAL A 80 -0.74 -1.22 -19.18
C VAL A 80 -0.36 -1.07 -17.71
N GLY A 81 -1.36 -1.09 -16.83
CA GLY A 81 -1.21 -1.08 -15.38
C GLY A 81 -1.26 -2.49 -14.76
N PRO A 82 -1.08 -2.57 -13.43
CA PRO A 82 -1.18 -3.83 -12.68
C PRO A 82 -2.57 -4.48 -12.77
N PRO A 83 -2.64 -5.82 -12.64
CA PRO A 83 -3.90 -6.51 -12.39
C PRO A 83 -4.55 -6.04 -11.09
N LEU A 84 -5.87 -5.84 -11.12
CA LEU A 84 -6.64 -5.30 -10.00
C LEU A 84 -7.37 -6.36 -9.16
N LYS A 85 -7.33 -7.62 -9.54
CA LYS A 85 -7.87 -8.70 -8.70
C LYS A 85 -7.20 -8.67 -7.32
N ASP A 86 -8.04 -8.91 -6.31
CA ASP A 86 -7.68 -8.95 -4.90
C ASP A 86 -7.04 -7.63 -4.42
N ILE A 87 -7.26 -6.51 -5.11
CA ILE A 87 -6.69 -5.21 -4.70
C ILE A 87 -7.18 -4.80 -3.32
N THR A 88 -8.43 -5.10 -2.98
CA THR A 88 -9.03 -4.78 -1.67
C THR A 88 -8.50 -5.67 -0.54
N LYS A 89 -7.86 -6.80 -0.89
CA LYS A 89 -7.13 -7.66 0.05
C LYS A 89 -5.68 -7.21 0.23
N ARG A 90 -5.12 -6.50 -0.76
CA ARG A 90 -3.73 -6.04 -0.77
C ARG A 90 -3.55 -4.61 -0.27
N ARG A 91 -4.57 -3.77 -0.37
CA ARG A 91 -4.48 -2.33 -0.07
C ARG A 91 -5.70 -1.88 0.73
N LYS A 92 -5.48 -0.89 1.60
CA LYS A 92 -6.56 -0.25 2.34
C LYS A 92 -7.50 0.50 1.37
N PRO A 93 -8.80 0.57 1.70
CA PRO A 93 -9.78 1.34 0.92
C PRO A 93 -9.32 2.77 0.60
N GLU A 94 -8.73 3.44 1.59
CA GLU A 94 -8.26 4.83 1.50
C GLU A 94 -7.12 4.93 0.47
N TRP A 95 -6.19 3.98 0.50
CA TRP A 95 -5.07 3.92 -0.45
C TRP A 95 -5.58 3.75 -1.88
N ILE A 96 -6.58 2.90 -2.09
CA ILE A 96 -7.18 2.68 -3.41
C ILE A 96 -7.83 3.98 -3.92
N MET A 97 -8.62 4.65 -3.09
CA MET A 97 -9.26 5.90 -3.48
C MET A 97 -8.23 7.03 -3.70
N ASN A 98 -7.21 7.15 -2.84
CA ASN A 98 -6.14 8.15 -3.01
C ASN A 98 -5.31 7.88 -4.28
N MET A 99 -5.06 6.62 -4.65
CA MET A 99 -4.41 6.28 -5.92
C MET A 99 -5.24 6.73 -7.12
N ILE A 100 -6.56 6.60 -7.07
CA ILE A 100 -7.47 7.01 -8.16
C ILE A 100 -7.56 8.55 -8.25
N LEU A 101 -7.69 9.21 -7.09
CA LEU A 101 -7.93 10.66 -7.00
C LEU A 101 -6.64 11.49 -7.14
N ASN A 102 -5.49 10.91 -6.82
CA ASN A 102 -4.22 11.63 -6.74
C ASN A 102 -3.01 10.82 -7.25
N PRO A 103 -3.08 10.19 -8.45
CA PRO A 103 -2.08 9.22 -8.88
C PRO A 103 -0.68 9.80 -9.08
N GLN A 104 -0.56 11.10 -9.40
CA GLN A 104 0.72 11.76 -9.62
C GLN A 104 1.49 11.99 -8.32
N GLN A 105 0.83 12.52 -7.29
CA GLN A 105 1.48 12.70 -5.99
C GLN A 105 1.76 11.36 -5.32
N MET A 106 0.86 10.38 -5.49
CA MET A 106 1.06 9.02 -5.01
C MET A 106 2.38 8.42 -5.49
N THR A 107 2.66 8.47 -6.81
CA THR A 107 3.92 7.95 -7.37
C THR A 107 5.15 8.78 -7.00
N GLN A 108 4.97 9.99 -6.47
CA GLN A 108 6.06 10.87 -6.00
C GLN A 108 6.35 10.72 -4.51
N GLU A 109 5.39 10.27 -3.70
CA GLU A 109 5.50 10.31 -2.24
C GLU A 109 5.32 8.94 -1.58
N ASN A 110 4.28 8.18 -1.92
CA ASN A 110 3.99 6.87 -1.31
C ASN A 110 4.93 5.77 -1.85
N ALA A 111 5.55 4.98 -0.96
CA ALA A 111 6.61 4.05 -1.38
C ALA A 111 6.07 2.91 -2.27
N ILE A 112 4.89 2.39 -1.96
CA ILE A 112 4.24 1.36 -2.78
C ILE A 112 3.92 1.89 -4.19
N ALA A 113 3.37 3.10 -4.30
CA ALA A 113 3.05 3.69 -5.59
C ALA A 113 4.31 3.98 -6.42
N LYS A 114 5.42 4.39 -5.78
CA LYS A 114 6.73 4.50 -6.42
C LYS A 114 7.22 3.18 -6.99
N GLU A 115 7.12 2.11 -6.22
CA GLU A 115 7.53 0.77 -6.65
C GLU A 115 6.70 0.29 -7.86
N LEU A 116 5.38 0.51 -7.80
CA LEU A 116 4.51 0.24 -8.94
C LEU A 116 4.92 1.08 -10.15
N PHE A 117 5.18 2.37 -9.99
CA PHE A 117 5.64 3.21 -11.09
C PHE A 117 6.97 2.71 -11.69
N ALA A 118 7.94 2.31 -10.86
CA ALA A 118 9.20 1.74 -11.31
C ALA A 118 9.03 0.39 -12.06
N THR A 119 7.99 -0.37 -11.72
CA THR A 119 7.70 -1.68 -12.34
C THR A 119 6.93 -1.56 -13.66
N TYR A 120 5.99 -0.62 -13.74
CA TYR A 120 5.10 -0.44 -14.89
C TYR A 120 5.58 0.66 -15.85
N LEU A 121 6.46 1.55 -15.40
CA LEU A 121 7.11 2.63 -16.15
C LEU A 121 6.14 3.59 -16.85
N ILE A 122 4.89 3.62 -16.41
CA ILE A 122 3.83 4.44 -16.98
C ILE A 122 3.13 5.17 -15.84
N GLN A 123 3.04 6.49 -15.98
CA GLN A 123 2.38 7.35 -15.00
C GLN A 123 0.88 7.25 -15.21
N MET A 124 0.15 6.78 -14.18
CA MET A 124 -1.30 6.91 -14.17
C MET A 124 -1.64 8.40 -14.07
N THR A 125 -2.41 8.91 -15.04
CA THR A 125 -2.92 10.28 -15.01
C THR A 125 -4.26 10.32 -14.27
N PHE A 126 -4.61 11.47 -13.71
CA PHE A 126 -5.92 11.67 -13.10
C PHE A 126 -7.02 11.58 -14.18
N GLN A 127 -8.01 10.71 -13.97
CA GLN A 127 -9.05 10.38 -14.96
C GLN A 127 -10.34 11.21 -14.78
N ASP A 128 -10.23 12.40 -14.18
CA ASP A 128 -11.37 13.27 -13.87
C ASP A 128 -12.45 12.52 -13.06
N VAL A 129 -12.02 11.81 -12.02
CA VAL A 129 -12.88 10.99 -11.15
C VAL A 129 -13.20 11.78 -9.90
N SER A 130 -14.49 11.96 -9.61
CA SER A 130 -14.94 12.60 -8.37
C SER A 130 -14.74 11.68 -7.16
N HIS A 131 -14.80 12.24 -5.95
CA HIS A 131 -14.72 11.44 -4.72
C HIS A 131 -15.79 10.32 -4.67
N ASP A 132 -17.03 10.63 -5.08
CA ASP A 132 -18.14 9.67 -5.07
C ASP A 132 -17.99 8.60 -6.15
N ASP A 133 -17.39 8.95 -7.29
CA ASP A 133 -17.06 7.99 -8.34
C ASP A 133 -15.92 7.06 -7.92
N ALA A 134 -14.91 7.59 -7.23
CA ALA A 134 -13.86 6.78 -6.62
C ALA A 134 -14.44 5.82 -5.55
N ARG A 135 -15.43 6.27 -4.77
CA ARG A 135 -16.15 5.41 -3.83
C ARG A 135 -16.93 4.29 -4.55
N ALA A 136 -17.56 4.59 -5.68
CA ALA A 136 -18.26 3.58 -6.49
C ALA A 136 -17.28 2.56 -7.12
N LEU A 137 -16.14 3.03 -7.65
CA LEU A 137 -15.06 2.17 -8.14
C LEU A 137 -14.52 1.23 -7.06
N LEU A 138 -14.30 1.75 -5.85
CA LEU A 138 -13.92 0.92 -4.71
C LEU A 138 -14.97 -0.16 -4.42
N GLU A 139 -16.27 0.15 -4.46
CA GLU A 139 -17.32 -0.85 -4.24
C GLU A 139 -17.31 -1.94 -5.32
N TYR A 140 -17.10 -1.54 -6.57
CA TYR A 140 -16.94 -2.48 -7.68
C TYR A 140 -15.74 -3.43 -7.47
N PHE A 141 -14.59 -2.91 -7.02
CA PHE A 141 -13.43 -3.75 -6.70
C PHE A 141 -13.69 -4.70 -5.52
N ARG A 142 -14.38 -4.24 -4.48
CA ARG A 142 -14.80 -5.10 -3.35
C ARG A 142 -15.70 -6.23 -3.82
N ALA A 143 -16.72 -5.92 -4.63
CA ALA A 143 -17.61 -6.93 -5.18
C ALA A 143 -16.87 -7.93 -6.08
N ASN A 144 -15.91 -7.48 -6.90
CA ASN A 144 -15.10 -8.38 -7.72
C ASN A 144 -14.25 -9.34 -6.86
N ASP A 145 -13.63 -8.84 -5.79
CA ASP A 145 -12.77 -9.62 -4.91
C ASP A 145 -13.54 -10.60 -4.01
N GLU A 146 -14.83 -10.37 -3.81
CA GLU A 146 -15.81 -11.26 -3.17
C GLU A 146 -16.51 -12.21 -4.17
N GLY A 147 -16.28 -12.08 -5.48
CA GLY A 147 -16.93 -12.90 -6.51
C GLY A 147 -18.39 -12.54 -6.77
N LEU A 148 -18.79 -11.31 -6.44
CA LEU A 148 -20.15 -10.78 -6.53
C LEU A 148 -20.37 -9.84 -7.72
N SER A 149 -19.31 -9.41 -8.42
CA SER A 149 -19.44 -8.63 -9.66
C SER A 149 -19.64 -9.55 -10.86
N GLN A 150 -20.52 -9.16 -11.78
CA GLN A 150 -20.75 -9.83 -13.06
C GLN A 150 -19.61 -9.51 -14.05
N THR A 151 -18.36 -9.84 -13.73
CA THR A 151 -17.26 -9.57 -14.65
C THR A 151 -17.46 -10.40 -15.93
N SER A 152 -17.75 -9.71 -17.04
CA SER A 152 -17.67 -10.29 -18.38
C SER A 152 -16.30 -10.93 -18.54
N LYS A 153 -16.30 -12.25 -18.76
CA LYS A 153 -15.11 -13.04 -19.12
C LYS A 153 -14.32 -12.37 -20.24
#